data_AF-A0A917G406-F1
#
_entry.id   AF-A0A917G406-F1
#
_cell.length_a   1.000
_cell.length_b   1.000
_cell.length_c   1.000
_cell.angle_alpha   90.00
_cell.angle_beta   90.00
_cell.angle_gamma   90.00
#
_symmetry.space_group_name_H-M   'P 1'
#
loop_
_entity.id
_entity.type
_entity.pdbx_description
1 polymer ?
#
loop_
_entity_poly.entity_id
_entity_poly.type
_entity_poly.pdbx_seq_one_letter_code
_entity_poly.pdbx_strand_id
1 'polypeptide(L)' 'MKQKQNPLLLSVVGLFFIVFGVVDYMYLNKAVGIAFLVIGVALGVIGLNRYKKLKQ' A
#
# COMPACT_ATOMS: atom_id res chain seq x y z
N MET A 1 18.44 -8.04 -13.18
CA MET A 1 17.64 -6.99 -13.87
C MET A 1 17.09 -6.04 -12.81
N LYS A 2 17.63 -4.82 -12.69
CA LYS A 2 17.07 -3.81 -11.76
C LYS A 2 15.72 -3.37 -12.32
N GLN A 3 14.64 -4.04 -11.94
CA GLN A 3 13.29 -3.61 -12.28
C GLN A 3 13.13 -2.19 -11.71
N LYS A 4 13.01 -1.19 -12.60
CA LYS A 4 12.57 0.17 -12.25
C LYS A 4 11.17 0.01 -11.66
N GLN A 5 11.09 -0.21 -10.35
CA GLN A 5 9.81 -0.22 -9.64
C GLN A 5 9.21 1.16 -9.81
N ASN A 6 8.13 1.25 -10.59
CA ASN A 6 7.41 2.49 -10.78
C ASN A 6 6.86 2.90 -9.39
N PRO A 7 7.27 4.04 -8.81
CA PRO A 7 6.81 4.48 -7.48
C PRO A 7 5.29 4.60 -7.40
N LEU A 8 4.63 4.83 -8.53
CA LEU A 8 3.18 4.88 -8.65
C LEU A 8 2.56 3.50 -8.42
N LEU A 9 3.19 2.43 -8.93
CA LEU A 9 2.75 1.05 -8.72
C LEU A 9 2.75 0.69 -7.23
N LEU A 10 3.77 1.13 -6.50
CA LEU A 10 3.88 0.88 -5.06
C LEU A 10 2.76 1.58 -4.26
N SER A 11 2.37 2.77 -4.70
CA SER A 11 1.25 3.52 -4.12
C SER A 11 -0.11 2.86 -4.44
N VAL A 12 -0.30 2.39 -5.68
CA VAL A 12 -1.51 1.67 -6.10
C VAL A 12 -1.66 0.35 -5.33
N VAL A 13 -0.56 -0.40 -5.18
CA VAL A 13 -0.55 -1.63 -4.37
C VAL A 13 -0.90 -1.33 -2.91
N GLY A 14 -0.34 -0.27 -2.33
CA GLY A 14 -0.70 0.18 -0.98
C GLY A 14 -2.19 0.49 -0.84
N LEU A 15 -2.78 1.16 -1.84
CA LEU A 15 -4.22 1.45 -1.87
C LEU A 15 -5.06 0.16 -1.92
N PHE A 16 -4.65 -0.83 -2.72
CA PHE A 16 -5.34 -2.13 -2.76
C PHE A 16 -5.31 -2.82 -1.40
N PHE A 17 -4.17 -2.83 -0.71
CA PHE A 17 -4.06 -3.39 0.64
C PHE A 17 -4.95 -2.69 1.64
N ILE A 18 -5.12 -1.36 1.54
CA ILE A 18 -6.05 -0.62 2.38
C ILE A 18 -7.49 -1.05 2.09
N VAL A 19 -7.90 -1.08 0.82
CA VAL A 19 -9.27 -1.48 0.43
C VAL A 19 -9.58 -2.91 0.88
N PHE A 20 -8.70 -3.86 0.56
CA PHE A 20 -8.87 -5.24 0.99
C PHE A 20 -8.82 -5.38 2.51
N GLY A 21 -7.95 -4.64 3.20
CA GLY A 21 -7.86 -4.65 4.66
C GLY A 21 -9.14 -4.13 5.34
N VAL A 22 -9.79 -3.11 4.77
CA VAL A 22 -11.10 -2.63 5.24
C VAL A 22 -12.18 -3.69 5.07
N VAL A 23 -12.24 -4.33 3.90
CA VAL A 23 -13.21 -5.40 3.63
C VAL A 23 -12.97 -6.59 4.56
N ASP A 24 -11.71 -7.04 4.71
CA ASP A 24 -11.36 -8.14 5.61
C ASP A 24 -11.71 -7.83 7.07
N TYR A 25 -11.47 -6.59 7.51
CA TYR A 25 -11.79 -6.14 8.85
C TYR A 25 -13.30 -6.20 9.12
N MET A 26 -14.11 -5.84 8.13
CA MET A 26 -15.58 -5.80 8.25
C MET A 26 -16.22 -7.18 8.12
N TYR A 27 -15.73 -8.05 7.22
CA TYR A 27 -16.45 -9.24 6.79
C TYR A 27 -15.77 -10.58 7.12
N LEU A 28 -14.46 -10.62 7.38
CA LEU A 28 -13.70 -11.87 7.48
C LEU A 28 -12.96 -12.00 8.81
N ASN A 29 -11.86 -11.28 9.00
CA ASN A 29 -11.05 -11.36 10.21
C ASN A 29 -10.43 -10.01 10.54
N LYS A 30 -10.84 -9.45 11.69
CA LYS A 30 -10.37 -8.15 12.19
C LYS A 30 -8.86 -8.07 12.32
N ALA A 31 -8.20 -9.14 12.77
CA ALA A 31 -6.74 -9.14 12.95
C ALA A 31 -6.00 -9.07 11.60
N VAL A 32 -6.47 -9.84 10.61
CA VAL A 32 -5.89 -9.84 9.26
C VAL A 32 -6.15 -8.51 8.56
N GLY A 33 -7.38 -7.97 8.69
CA GLY A 33 -7.74 -6.67 8.14
C GLY A 33 -6.90 -5.52 8.70
N ILE A 34 -6.63 -5.52 10.02
CA ILE A 34 -5.72 -4.56 10.65
C ILE A 34 -4.30 -4.71 10.09
N ALA A 35 -3.79 -5.93 9.95
CA ALA A 35 -2.46 -6.16 9.40
C ALA A 35 -2.33 -5.62 7.96
N PHE A 36 -3.33 -5.88 7.12
CA PHE A 36 -3.36 -5.35 5.75
C PHE A 36 -3.48 -3.83 5.71
N LEU A 37 -4.26 -3.22 6.60
CA LEU A 37 -4.35 -1.76 6.70
C LEU A 37 -3.00 -1.13 7.06
N VAL A 38 -2.29 -1.67 8.05
CA VAL A 38 -0.97 -1.17 8.46
C VAL A 38 0.04 -1.30 7.32
N ILE A 39 0.08 -2.44 6.64
CA ILE A 39 0.97 -2.69 5.50
C ILE A 39 0.64 -1.77 4.32
N GLY A 40 -0.64 -1.60 4.02
CA GLY A 40 -1.13 -0.75 2.93
C GLY A 40 -0.78 0.72 3.14
N VAL A 41 -0.95 1.24 4.36
CA VAL A 41 -0.55 2.61 4.72
C VAL A 41 0.97 2.79 4.60
N ALA A 42 1.77 1.84 5.11
CA ALA A 42 3.22 1.92 5.02
C ALA A 42 3.71 1.94 3.55
N LEU A 43 3.18 1.05 2.71
CA LEU A 43 3.48 1.01 1.28
C LEU A 43 3.03 2.28 0.55
N GLY A 44 1.84 2.80 0.88
CA GLY A 44 1.33 4.05 0.32
C GLY A 44 2.25 5.23 0.62
N VAL A 45 2.68 5.39 1.87
CA VAL A 45 3.60 6.46 2.30
C VAL A 45 4.95 6.33 1.61
N ILE A 46 5.52 5.12 1.54
CA ILE A 46 6.80 4.87 0.86
C ILE A 46 6.69 5.18 -0.64
N GLY A 47 5.61 4.74 -1.28
CA GLY A 47 5.33 4.98 -2.70
C GLY A 47 5.22 6.47 -3.02
N LEU A 48 4.45 7.21 -2.22
CA LEU A 48 4.29 8.66 -2.34
C LEU A 48 5.61 9.41 -2.11
N ASN A 49 6.38 9.04 -1.10
CA ASN A 49 7.68 9.66 -0.84
C ASN A 49 8.68 9.39 -1.96
N ARG A 50 8.72 8.17 -2.51
CA ARG A 50 9.54 7.85 -3.69
C ARG A 50 9.09 8.62 -4.93
N TYR A 51 7.77 8.78 -5.13
CA TYR A 51 7.24 9.55 -6.25
C TYR A 51 7.64 11.03 -6.16
N LYS A 52 7.53 11.63 -4.96
CA LYS A 52 7.97 13.02 -4.72
C LYS A 52 9.46 13.20 -5.00
N LYS A 53 10.32 12.27 -4.56
CA LYS A 53 11.76 12.28 -4.82
C LYS A 53 12.17 12.11 -6.29
N LEU A 54 11.28 11.56 -7.12
CA LEU A 54 11.51 11.39 -8.55
C LEU A 54 11.00 12.57 -9.38
N LYS A 55 10.12 13.39 -8.78
CA LYS A 55 9.53 14.59 -9.42
C LYS A 55 10.27 15.88 -9.04
N GLN A 56 10.98 15.90 -7.91
CA GLN A 56 12.00 16.90 -7.60
C GLN A 56 13.29 16.61 -8.36
#